data_AF-A0A6L3ERX3-F1
#
_entry.id   AF-A0A6L3ERX3-F1
#
_cell.length_a   1.000
_cell.length_b   1.000
_cell.length_c   1.000
_cell.angle_alpha   90.00
_cell.angle_beta   90.00
_cell.angle_gamma   90.00
#
_symmetry.space_group_name_H-M   'P 1'
#
loop_
_entity.id
_entity.type
_entity.pdbx_description
1 polymer ?
#
loop_
_entity_poly.entity_id
_entity_poly.type
_entity_poly.pdbx_seq_one_letter_code
_entity_poly.pdbx_strand_id
1 'polypeptide(L)'
;MFVDMAGAINNDVLAALSGTAVALACVRLVKDKNGLSRRWGVVMGLLYGIALLSKFNLLALGGTIGAAATWVAWRRKQWRQWFEVGVIAGLVTLLLSGWWFVRNMILYGEPTGVQRLTEMWGVRDPSESWGLAFYELKPTWTSLWGRFGYGQIPLPEGIYIGLMWVIGIGLLGLLVPVVLRRQDEMKQIGMPLLVLILNAVLGFVVVFYYLLISPAGAMGRFFYPALSSLSILAFYGLSRWLTLIPQRQKSPNLQSSISLLAILTNLGMAILTIVALWGYLAPAYGRPEAFEAETAVPNPTDAQFDSFVMLRGYEVRETSLLAGGPLDIDLYWEVLEPPPGDFLMFVHLIDNETGVMVAQRDTHPGLGRFPSSTWQAGDRFVDSIRLWLPDTTYAPATATLSIGLYARNAYRLLITDAAGSPIGDALKLSEVALAPTPSTEFGLQYPNPQSHNFAGIAQFLGYEYGQRALYPGEALQINTTWQALQDAPGDYKIQFILRDEMGVQVVSKKGRPQNNEMPTTEWVQGQIVTDSQLMAIPDDLEPGSYQIELRLFNNDTKQGEPLLDEDGHNLNNHLLLASIRIRPFP
;
A
#
# COMPACT_ATOMS: atom_id res chain seq x y z
N MET A 1 10.46 12.90 -0.34
CA MET A 1 9.43 12.67 -1.37
C MET A 1 9.39 13.78 -2.41
N PHE A 2 9.15 15.05 -2.06
CA PHE A 2 9.05 16.11 -3.10
C PHE A 2 10.27 16.18 -4.03
N VAL A 3 11.49 16.13 -3.48
CA VAL A 3 12.75 16.14 -4.26
C VAL A 3 12.87 14.90 -5.17
N ASP A 4 12.45 13.74 -4.69
CA ASP A 4 12.43 12.48 -5.46
C ASP A 4 11.42 12.58 -6.62
N MET A 5 10.20 13.04 -6.35
CA MET A 5 9.18 13.30 -7.38
C MET A 5 9.61 14.38 -8.38
N ALA A 6 10.45 15.35 -7.97
CA ALA A 6 11.00 16.35 -8.88
C ALA A 6 12.04 15.78 -9.87
N GLY A 7 12.62 14.61 -9.57
CA GLY A 7 13.53 13.88 -10.46
C GLY A 7 12.83 13.06 -11.55
N ALA A 8 11.50 12.99 -11.54
CA ALA A 8 10.70 12.19 -12.48
C ALA A 8 9.70 13.03 -13.29
N ILE A 9 9.30 12.53 -14.46
CA ILE A 9 8.26 13.15 -15.27
C ILE A 9 6.89 12.79 -14.69
N ASN A 10 6.24 13.72 -14.00
CA ASN A 10 4.89 13.57 -13.45
C ASN A 10 4.17 14.92 -13.36
N ASN A 11 2.87 14.89 -13.02
CA ASN A 11 2.05 16.09 -12.85
C ASN A 11 2.01 16.64 -11.41
N ASP A 12 2.58 15.94 -10.43
CA ASP A 12 2.57 16.34 -9.02
C ASP A 12 3.44 17.57 -8.76
N VAL A 13 4.58 17.69 -9.45
CA VAL A 13 5.48 18.85 -9.35
C VAL A 13 4.79 20.11 -9.90
N LEU A 14 4.09 19.98 -11.04
CA LEU A 14 3.34 21.09 -11.63
C LEU A 14 2.13 21.48 -10.76
N ALA A 15 1.51 20.50 -10.08
CA ALA A 15 0.47 20.75 -9.10
C ALA A 15 1.00 21.55 -7.88
N ALA A 16 2.19 21.19 -7.37
CA ALA A 16 2.87 21.93 -6.30
C ALA A 16 3.20 23.37 -6.70
N LEU A 17 3.73 23.56 -7.91
CA LEU A 17 4.05 24.87 -8.47
C LEU A 17 2.77 25.72 -8.59
N SER A 18 1.71 25.15 -9.17
CA SER A 18 0.44 25.84 -9.40
C SER A 18 -0.20 26.28 -8.09
N GLY A 19 -0.27 25.39 -7.09
CA GLY A 19 -0.79 25.71 -5.77
C GLY A 19 0.01 26.80 -5.05
N THR A 20 1.35 26.75 -5.16
CA THR A 20 2.24 27.79 -4.60
C THR A 20 2.07 29.14 -5.30
N ALA A 21 1.98 29.14 -6.63
CA ALA A 21 1.79 30.35 -7.42
C ALA A 21 0.43 31.01 -7.12
N VAL A 22 -0.64 30.22 -7.02
CA VAL A 22 -1.97 30.71 -6.61
C VAL A 22 -1.94 31.27 -5.20
N ALA A 23 -1.37 30.55 -4.23
CA ALA A 23 -1.25 31.04 -2.85
C ALA A 23 -0.50 32.38 -2.78
N LEU A 24 0.63 32.50 -3.48
CA LEU A 24 1.41 33.73 -3.58
C LEU A 24 0.61 34.87 -4.23
N ALA A 25 -0.08 34.59 -5.33
CA ALA A 25 -0.91 35.56 -6.04
C ALA A 25 -2.03 36.08 -5.13
N CYS A 26 -2.72 35.19 -4.40
CA CYS A 26 -3.78 35.54 -3.46
C CYS A 26 -3.23 36.38 -2.28
N VAL A 27 -2.08 36.01 -1.72
CA VAL A 27 -1.41 36.80 -0.67
C VAL A 27 -1.01 38.20 -1.18
N ARG A 28 -0.50 38.30 -2.40
CA ARG A 28 -0.17 39.60 -3.02
C ARG A 28 -1.42 40.44 -3.27
N LEU A 29 -2.52 39.82 -3.72
CA LEU A 29 -3.80 40.49 -3.95
C LEU A 29 -4.38 41.09 -2.66
N VAL A 30 -4.41 40.33 -1.56
CA VAL A 30 -4.94 40.85 -0.28
C VAL A 30 -4.06 41.95 0.33
N LYS A 31 -2.77 42.00 -0.05
CA LYS A 31 -1.83 43.07 0.33
C LYS A 31 -1.79 44.24 -0.66
N ASP A 32 -2.44 44.13 -1.82
CA ASP A 32 -2.42 45.15 -2.85
C ASP A 32 -3.11 46.43 -2.34
N LYS A 33 -2.41 47.57 -2.48
CA LYS A 33 -2.93 48.89 -2.09
C LYS A 33 -4.04 49.35 -3.03
N ASN A 34 -4.05 48.90 -4.28
CA ASN A 34 -5.02 49.27 -5.30
C ASN A 34 -6.21 48.29 -5.36
N GLY A 35 -6.05 47.08 -4.82
CA GLY A 35 -7.08 46.05 -4.79
C GLY A 35 -7.27 45.35 -6.14
N LEU A 36 -8.52 45.09 -6.51
CA LEU A 36 -8.86 44.35 -7.73
C LEU A 36 -8.58 45.17 -8.99
N SER A 37 -7.99 44.53 -9.99
CA SER A 37 -7.72 45.12 -11.30
C SER A 37 -7.82 44.06 -12.40
N ARG A 38 -8.02 44.46 -13.66
CA ARG A 38 -8.09 43.52 -14.80
C ARG A 38 -6.85 42.62 -14.91
N ARG A 39 -5.67 43.14 -14.50
CA ARG A 39 -4.43 42.36 -14.40
C ARG A 39 -4.59 41.16 -13.47
N TRP A 40 -5.25 41.31 -12.33
CA TRP A 40 -5.54 40.20 -11.42
C TRP A 40 -6.45 39.15 -12.06
N GLY A 41 -7.42 39.56 -12.87
CA GLY A 41 -8.25 38.64 -13.66
C GLY A 41 -7.39 37.77 -14.58
N VAL A 42 -6.50 38.39 -15.35
CA VAL A 42 -5.59 37.64 -16.25
C VAL A 42 -4.66 36.72 -15.47
N VAL A 43 -3.99 37.23 -14.43
CA VAL A 43 -3.04 36.43 -13.63
C VAL A 43 -3.73 35.24 -12.98
N MET A 44 -4.88 35.43 -12.34
CA MET A 44 -5.61 34.34 -11.69
C MET A 44 -6.15 33.33 -12.70
N GLY A 45 -6.67 33.80 -13.84
CA GLY A 45 -7.13 32.91 -14.91
C GLY A 45 -6.02 32.07 -15.53
N LEU A 46 -4.83 32.66 -15.74
CA LEU A 46 -3.65 31.94 -16.23
C LEU A 46 -3.22 30.85 -15.23
N LEU A 47 -3.05 31.23 -13.96
CA LEU A 47 -2.61 30.30 -12.91
C LEU A 47 -3.62 29.17 -12.69
N TYR A 48 -4.92 29.50 -12.67
CA TYR A 48 -5.97 28.50 -12.48
C TYR A 48 -6.14 27.59 -13.70
N GLY A 49 -6.06 28.14 -14.92
CA GLY A 49 -6.08 27.34 -16.16
C GLY A 49 -4.93 26.33 -16.22
N ILE A 50 -3.70 26.75 -15.88
CA ILE A 50 -2.54 25.85 -15.78
C ILE A 50 -2.77 24.79 -14.71
N ALA A 51 -3.31 25.17 -13.54
CA ALA A 51 -3.59 24.23 -12.47
C ALA A 51 -4.58 23.13 -12.93
N LEU A 52 -5.69 23.52 -13.57
CA LEU A 52 -6.69 22.57 -14.07
C LEU A 52 -6.15 21.63 -15.16
N LEU A 53 -5.28 22.11 -16.05
CA LEU A 53 -4.62 21.27 -17.05
C LEU A 53 -3.63 20.27 -16.42
N SER A 54 -3.12 20.58 -15.23
CA SER A 54 -2.13 19.74 -14.55
C SER A 54 -2.80 18.56 -13.85
N LYS A 55 -3.85 18.85 -13.07
CA LYS A 55 -4.54 17.85 -12.24
C LYS A 55 -5.93 18.35 -11.84
N PHE A 56 -6.94 17.51 -11.98
CA PHE A 56 -8.32 17.90 -11.72
C PHE A 56 -8.58 18.30 -10.25
N ASN A 57 -7.89 17.69 -9.29
CA ASN A 57 -8.02 18.02 -7.86
C ASN A 57 -7.60 19.47 -7.52
N LEU A 58 -6.90 20.16 -8.43
CA LEU A 58 -6.59 21.59 -8.30
C LEU A 58 -7.79 22.52 -8.53
N LEU A 59 -8.95 21.99 -8.92
CA LEU A 59 -10.23 22.72 -8.93
C LEU A 59 -10.49 23.42 -7.57
N ALA A 60 -10.05 22.81 -6.46
CA ALA A 60 -10.17 23.40 -5.13
C ALA A 60 -9.46 24.76 -4.99
N LEU A 61 -8.41 25.05 -5.78
CA LEU A 61 -7.72 26.35 -5.76
C LEU A 61 -8.65 27.51 -6.17
N GLY A 62 -9.73 27.23 -6.92
CA GLY A 62 -10.77 28.21 -7.21
C GLY A 62 -11.41 28.79 -5.95
N GLY A 63 -11.53 27.99 -4.88
CA GLY A 63 -12.00 28.44 -3.57
C GLY A 63 -11.06 29.47 -2.94
N THR A 64 -9.74 29.23 -2.97
CA THR A 64 -8.73 30.18 -2.46
C THR A 64 -8.73 31.49 -3.25
N ILE A 65 -8.80 31.41 -4.59
CA ILE A 65 -8.87 32.59 -5.49
C ILE A 65 -10.14 33.39 -5.21
N GLY A 66 -11.29 32.71 -5.19
CA GLY A 66 -12.59 33.32 -4.95
C GLY A 66 -12.68 34.01 -3.59
N ALA A 67 -12.19 33.37 -2.52
CA ALA A 67 -12.18 33.95 -1.19
C ALA A 67 -11.29 35.20 -1.09
N ALA A 68 -10.08 35.16 -1.66
CA ALA A 68 -9.17 36.30 -1.67
C ALA A 68 -9.74 37.48 -2.46
N ALA A 69 -10.30 37.23 -3.65
CA ALA A 69 -10.93 38.27 -4.47
C ALA A 69 -12.16 38.87 -3.78
N THR A 70 -13.03 38.03 -3.21
CA THR A 70 -14.25 38.45 -2.50
C THR A 70 -13.90 39.28 -1.26
N TRP A 71 -12.88 38.90 -0.51
CA TRP A 71 -12.40 39.67 0.64
C TRP A 71 -11.95 41.08 0.22
N VAL A 72 -11.14 41.21 -0.83
CA VAL A 72 -10.67 42.52 -1.32
C VAL A 72 -11.85 43.34 -1.82
N ALA A 73 -12.78 42.73 -2.55
CA ALA A 73 -14.01 43.38 -3.02
C ALA A 73 -14.84 43.94 -1.87
N TRP A 74 -15.07 43.14 -0.83
CA TRP A 74 -15.83 43.55 0.35
C TRP A 74 -15.14 44.69 1.11
N ARG A 75 -13.85 44.51 1.47
CA ARG A 75 -13.09 45.49 2.27
C ARG A 75 -12.94 46.83 1.56
N ARG A 76 -12.85 46.83 0.23
CA ARG A 76 -12.62 48.04 -0.59
C ARG A 76 -13.87 48.52 -1.33
N LYS A 77 -15.02 47.85 -1.17
CA LYS A 77 -16.27 48.11 -1.90
C LYS A 77 -16.11 48.03 -3.43
N GLN A 78 -15.26 47.13 -3.92
CA GLN A 78 -14.89 46.94 -5.33
C GLN A 78 -15.71 45.84 -6.03
N TRP A 79 -17.03 45.80 -5.83
CA TRP A 79 -17.89 44.71 -6.36
C TRP A 79 -17.99 44.68 -7.88
N ARG A 80 -17.93 45.85 -8.54
CA ARG A 80 -17.85 45.90 -10.00
C ARG A 80 -16.56 45.27 -10.51
N GLN A 81 -15.42 45.62 -9.91
CA GLN A 81 -14.13 45.05 -10.27
C GLN A 81 -14.07 43.55 -9.95
N TRP A 82 -14.75 43.10 -8.89
CA TRP A 82 -14.89 41.67 -8.58
C TRP A 82 -15.55 40.90 -9.72
N PHE A 83 -16.65 41.43 -10.25
CA PHE A 83 -17.32 40.83 -11.42
C PHE A 83 -16.41 40.89 -12.66
N GLU A 84 -15.80 42.05 -12.96
CA GLU A 84 -14.88 42.18 -14.11
C GLU A 84 -13.68 41.21 -14.01
N VAL A 85 -13.07 41.08 -12.83
CA VAL A 85 -11.96 40.15 -12.56
C VAL A 85 -12.42 38.71 -12.70
N GLY A 86 -13.59 38.36 -12.17
CA GLY A 86 -14.16 37.02 -12.28
C GLY A 86 -14.42 36.60 -13.73
N VAL A 87 -15.01 37.50 -14.54
CA VAL A 87 -15.25 37.25 -15.97
C VAL A 87 -13.93 37.09 -16.72
N ILE A 88 -12.95 37.97 -16.51
CA ILE A 88 -11.65 37.87 -17.17
C ILE A 88 -10.93 36.58 -16.77
N ALA A 89 -10.91 36.24 -15.48
CA ALA A 89 -10.29 35.01 -15.00
C ALA A 89 -10.97 33.77 -15.59
N GLY A 90 -12.30 33.75 -15.64
CA GLY A 90 -13.08 32.67 -16.25
C GLY A 90 -12.78 32.50 -17.74
N LEU A 91 -12.77 33.59 -18.50
CA LEU A 91 -12.45 33.56 -19.94
C LEU A 91 -11.03 33.09 -20.20
N VAL A 92 -10.04 33.60 -19.45
CA VAL A 92 -8.64 33.17 -19.61
C VAL A 92 -8.48 31.69 -19.23
N THR A 93 -9.14 31.24 -18.16
CA THR A 93 -9.16 29.82 -17.76
C THR A 93 -9.76 28.97 -18.88
N LEU A 94 -10.91 29.36 -19.41
CA LEU A 94 -11.61 28.65 -20.48
C LEU A 94 -10.78 28.58 -21.77
N LEU A 95 -10.10 29.66 -22.15
CA LEU A 95 -9.21 29.67 -23.32
C LEU A 95 -8.03 28.70 -23.15
N LEU A 96 -7.49 28.58 -21.94
CA LEU A 96 -6.35 27.70 -21.67
C LEU A 96 -6.76 26.23 -21.51
N SER A 97 -7.76 25.95 -20.68
CA SER A 97 -8.09 24.58 -20.25
C SER A 97 -9.41 24.07 -20.81
N GLY A 98 -10.26 24.92 -21.40
CA GLY A 98 -11.59 24.55 -21.90
C GLY A 98 -11.57 23.46 -22.96
N TRP A 99 -10.57 23.47 -23.86
CA TRP A 99 -10.42 22.45 -24.90
C TRP A 99 -10.26 21.04 -24.31
N TRP A 100 -9.64 20.91 -23.14
CA TRP A 100 -9.43 19.62 -22.47
C TRP A 100 -10.75 19.04 -21.96
N PHE A 101 -11.63 19.88 -21.40
CA PHE A 101 -12.97 19.46 -20.99
C PHE A 101 -13.85 19.08 -22.18
N VAL A 102 -13.76 19.82 -23.30
CA VAL A 102 -14.46 19.47 -24.54
C VAL A 102 -13.94 18.15 -25.12
N ARG A 103 -12.63 17.96 -25.15
CA ARG A 103 -12.01 16.68 -25.56
C ARG A 103 -12.56 15.52 -24.72
N ASN A 104 -12.60 15.68 -23.39
CA ASN A 104 -13.11 14.64 -22.50
C ASN A 104 -14.59 14.37 -22.73
N MET A 105 -15.40 15.41 -22.93
CA MET A 105 -16.82 15.23 -23.28
C MET A 105 -16.99 14.41 -24.56
N ILE A 106 -16.19 14.68 -25.60
CA ILE A 106 -16.23 13.94 -26.86
C ILE A 106 -15.75 12.49 -26.68
N LEU A 107 -14.68 12.27 -25.93
CA LEU A 107 -14.02 10.97 -25.81
C LEU A 107 -14.69 10.03 -24.79
N TYR A 108 -15.13 10.58 -23.66
CA TYR A 108 -15.62 9.82 -22.51
C TYR A 108 -17.12 10.00 -22.26
N GLY A 109 -17.77 10.99 -22.88
CA GLY A 109 -19.16 11.35 -22.60
C GLY A 109 -19.34 12.24 -21.36
N GLU A 110 -18.24 12.68 -20.73
CA GLU A 110 -18.26 13.55 -19.55
C GLU A 110 -16.98 14.41 -19.49
N PRO A 111 -17.02 15.61 -18.89
CA PRO A 111 -15.96 16.61 -19.06
C PRO A 111 -14.70 16.39 -18.21
N THR A 112 -14.75 15.59 -17.16
CA THR A 112 -13.70 15.48 -16.11
C THR A 112 -12.78 14.27 -16.25
N GLY A 113 -13.23 13.19 -16.87
CA GLY A 113 -12.53 11.89 -16.91
C GLY A 113 -12.66 11.06 -15.62
N VAL A 114 -13.37 11.56 -14.60
CA VAL A 114 -13.52 10.89 -13.29
C VAL A 114 -14.32 9.60 -13.42
N GLN A 115 -15.34 9.55 -14.27
CA GLN A 115 -16.18 8.34 -14.38
C GLN A 115 -15.37 7.15 -14.90
N ARG A 116 -14.50 7.37 -15.89
CA ARG A 116 -13.61 6.33 -16.42
C ARG A 116 -12.57 5.88 -15.40
N LEU A 117 -12.06 6.81 -14.58
CA LEU A 117 -11.18 6.46 -13.46
C LEU A 117 -11.91 5.54 -12.46
N THR A 118 -13.16 5.87 -12.13
CA THR A 118 -13.97 5.09 -11.18
C THR A 118 -14.37 3.73 -11.72
N GLU A 119 -14.57 3.58 -13.03
CA GLU A 119 -14.83 2.27 -13.66
C GLU A 119 -13.60 1.35 -13.58
N MET A 120 -12.38 1.88 -13.71
CA MET A 120 -11.16 1.08 -13.67
C MET A 120 -10.73 0.69 -12.25
N TRP A 121 -10.84 1.62 -11.31
CA TRP A 121 -10.33 1.44 -9.95
C TRP A 121 -11.41 1.08 -8.93
N GLY A 122 -12.69 1.27 -9.26
CA GLY A 122 -13.79 1.17 -8.30
C GLY A 122 -13.99 2.46 -7.50
N VAL A 123 -15.07 2.48 -6.71
CA VAL A 123 -15.45 3.59 -5.82
C VAL A 123 -15.89 3.01 -4.49
N ARG A 124 -15.51 3.67 -3.41
CA ARG A 124 -16.01 3.39 -2.06
C ARG A 124 -17.16 4.34 -1.74
N ASP A 125 -18.14 3.88 -0.96
CA ASP A 125 -19.17 4.77 -0.41
C ASP A 125 -18.53 5.67 0.67
N PRO A 126 -18.59 7.01 0.52
CA PRO A 126 -18.05 7.93 1.51
C PRO A 126 -18.64 7.76 2.91
N SER A 127 -19.90 7.35 3.02
CA SER A 127 -20.60 7.24 4.30
C SER A 127 -20.09 6.07 5.15
N GLU A 128 -19.60 5.02 4.50
CA GLU A 128 -19.06 3.82 5.16
C GLU A 128 -17.54 3.87 5.34
N SER A 129 -16.85 4.78 4.63
CA SER A 129 -15.38 4.78 4.53
C SER A 129 -14.65 5.68 5.54
N TRP A 130 -15.35 6.27 6.51
CA TRP A 130 -14.74 7.20 7.47
C TRP A 130 -13.65 6.55 8.32
N GLY A 131 -13.92 5.36 8.89
CA GLY A 131 -12.94 4.64 9.71
C GLY A 131 -11.67 4.31 8.93
N LEU A 132 -11.84 3.82 7.69
CA LEU A 132 -10.74 3.53 6.78
C LEU A 132 -9.97 4.78 6.37
N ALA A 133 -10.66 5.90 6.10
CA ALA A 133 -10.00 7.17 5.78
C ALA A 133 -9.11 7.66 6.94
N PHE A 134 -9.55 7.51 8.19
CA PHE A 134 -8.71 7.81 9.36
C PHE A 134 -7.51 6.88 9.48
N TYR A 135 -7.71 5.57 9.26
CA TYR A 135 -6.61 4.59 9.23
C TYR A 135 -5.57 4.96 8.15
N GLU A 136 -6.03 5.36 6.96
CA GLU A 136 -5.19 5.73 5.84
C GLU A 136 -4.46 7.09 6.04
N LEU A 137 -4.78 7.89 7.06
CA LEU A 137 -4.03 9.12 7.37
C LEU A 137 -2.57 8.83 7.74
N LYS A 138 -2.28 7.74 8.48
CA LYS A 138 -0.91 7.36 8.84
C LYS A 138 -0.05 7.07 7.59
N PRO A 139 -0.46 6.20 6.65
CA PRO A 139 0.27 6.00 5.41
C PRO A 139 0.30 7.26 4.51
N THR A 140 -0.76 8.09 4.51
CA THR A 140 -0.74 9.40 3.83
C THR A 140 0.36 10.31 4.37
N TRP A 141 0.48 10.39 5.69
CA TRP A 141 1.48 11.21 6.38
C TRP A 141 2.89 10.74 6.06
N THR A 142 3.17 9.44 6.19
CA THR A 142 4.51 8.89 5.92
C THR A 142 4.93 9.08 4.46
N SER A 143 4.00 8.88 3.52
CA SER A 143 4.24 9.07 2.07
C SER A 143 4.40 10.53 1.65
N LEU A 144 3.86 11.50 2.40
CA LEU A 144 4.15 12.94 2.17
C LEU A 144 5.65 13.23 2.29
N TRP A 145 6.34 12.53 3.20
CA TRP A 145 7.73 12.79 3.55
C TRP A 145 8.73 11.87 2.85
N GLY A 146 8.64 10.56 3.05
CA GLY A 146 9.71 9.63 2.67
C GLY A 146 9.31 8.17 2.77
N ARG A 147 8.25 7.78 2.08
CA ARG A 147 7.87 6.38 1.88
C ARG A 147 7.97 6.10 0.38
N PHE A 148 9.12 5.58 -0.06
CA PHE A 148 9.49 5.53 -1.47
C PHE A 148 9.02 4.25 -2.18
N GLY A 149 9.11 4.24 -3.50
CA GLY A 149 8.53 3.21 -4.37
C GLY A 149 7.01 3.20 -4.26
N TYR A 150 6.41 2.02 -4.17
CA TYR A 150 4.98 1.86 -3.87
C TYR A 150 4.68 1.83 -2.36
N GLY A 151 5.54 2.45 -1.55
CA GLY A 151 5.42 2.44 -0.09
C GLY A 151 6.25 1.35 0.61
N GLN A 152 7.12 0.65 -0.15
CA GLN A 152 7.93 -0.47 0.30
C GLN A 152 9.21 -0.04 1.03
N ILE A 153 9.65 1.21 0.84
CA ILE A 153 10.88 1.76 1.41
C ILE A 153 10.51 2.90 2.37
N PRO A 154 10.07 2.60 3.61
CA PRO A 154 9.79 3.61 4.61
C PRO A 154 11.10 4.11 5.27
N LEU A 155 11.14 5.40 5.61
CA LEU A 155 12.05 5.89 6.65
C LEU A 155 11.66 5.34 8.05
N PRO A 156 12.58 5.33 9.03
CA PRO A 156 12.29 4.95 10.41
C PRO A 156 11.13 5.73 11.03
N GLU A 157 10.32 5.05 11.85
CA GLU A 157 9.11 5.64 12.44
C GLU A 157 9.39 6.91 13.26
N GLY A 158 10.52 6.95 13.97
CA GLY A 158 10.95 8.11 14.75
C GLY A 158 11.09 9.40 13.93
N ILE A 159 11.46 9.31 12.64
CA ILE A 159 11.54 10.48 11.75
C ILE A 159 10.15 11.05 11.50
N TYR A 160 9.16 10.19 11.21
CA TYR A 160 7.79 10.65 10.96
C TYR A 160 7.13 11.24 12.19
N ILE A 161 7.36 10.65 13.36
CA ILE A 161 6.89 11.17 14.65
C ILE A 161 7.53 12.53 14.92
N GLY A 162 8.85 12.66 14.72
CA GLY A 162 9.56 13.93 14.89
C GLY A 162 9.02 15.04 13.99
N LEU A 163 8.80 14.74 12.70
CA LEU A 163 8.20 15.69 11.75
C LEU A 163 6.78 16.09 12.17
N MET A 164 6.00 15.14 12.71
CA MET A 164 4.63 15.40 13.16
C MET A 164 4.64 16.40 14.33
N TRP A 165 5.54 16.22 15.29
CA TRP A 165 5.71 17.15 16.40
C TRP A 165 6.20 18.53 15.93
N VAL A 166 7.18 18.61 15.02
CA VAL A 166 7.68 19.89 14.50
C VAL A 166 6.56 20.67 13.81
N ILE A 167 5.77 20.01 12.95
CA ILE A 167 4.63 20.66 12.29
C ILE A 167 3.55 21.03 13.31
N GLY A 168 3.21 20.14 14.25
CA GLY A 168 2.21 20.40 15.30
C GLY A 168 2.57 21.59 16.18
N ILE A 169 3.81 21.64 16.70
CA ILE A 169 4.34 22.77 17.49
C ILE A 169 4.35 24.05 16.65
N GLY A 170 4.74 23.97 15.38
CA GLY A 170 4.66 25.07 14.44
C GLY A 170 3.25 25.64 14.31
N LEU A 171 2.26 24.79 14.04
CA LEU A 171 0.87 25.20 13.89
C LEU A 171 0.28 25.74 15.20
N LEU A 172 0.59 25.16 16.35
CA LEU A 172 0.19 25.69 17.66
C LEU A 172 0.74 27.10 17.92
N GLY A 173 1.95 27.38 17.41
CA GLY A 173 2.57 28.70 17.49
C GLY A 173 1.79 29.81 16.78
N LEU A 174 0.86 29.48 15.88
CA LEU A 174 -0.07 30.44 15.25
C LEU A 174 -0.98 31.13 16.27
N LEU A 175 -1.22 30.51 17.43
CA LEU A 175 -2.06 31.07 18.50
C LEU A 175 -1.31 32.12 19.33
N VAL A 176 0.02 32.12 19.34
CA VAL A 176 0.83 33.00 20.20
C VAL A 176 0.53 34.50 19.99
N PRO A 177 0.48 35.05 18.74
CA PRO A 177 0.12 36.46 18.54
C PRO A 177 -1.29 36.82 19.01
N VAL A 178 -2.21 35.86 18.95
CA VAL A 178 -3.60 36.02 19.39
C VAL A 178 -3.67 36.07 20.92
N VAL A 179 -3.01 35.12 21.59
CA VAL A 179 -2.94 35.04 23.06
C VAL A 179 -2.22 36.24 23.65
N LEU A 180 -1.11 36.66 23.05
CA LEU A 180 -0.35 37.85 23.45
C LEU A 180 -0.99 39.17 23.02
N ARG A 181 -2.18 39.14 22.39
CA ARG A 181 -2.94 40.31 21.92
C ARG A 181 -2.11 41.29 21.07
N ARG A 182 -1.26 40.77 20.18
CA ARG A 182 -0.41 41.57 19.28
C ARG A 182 -1.21 42.13 18.11
N GLN A 183 -2.05 43.14 18.38
CA GLN A 183 -3.00 43.67 17.41
C GLN A 183 -2.34 44.24 16.15
N ASP A 184 -1.21 44.93 16.27
CA ASP A 184 -0.56 45.57 15.12
C ASP A 184 0.06 44.58 14.15
N GLU A 185 0.60 43.48 14.69
CA GLU A 185 1.04 42.34 13.89
C GLU A 185 -0.16 41.71 13.16
N MET A 186 -1.22 41.35 13.89
CA MET A 186 -2.40 40.70 13.29
C MET A 186 -3.07 41.58 12.22
N LYS A 187 -3.03 42.91 12.34
CA LYS A 187 -3.51 43.83 11.30
C LYS A 187 -2.73 43.72 9.99
N GLN A 188 -1.43 43.42 10.04
CA GLN A 188 -0.57 43.35 8.84
C GLN A 188 -0.60 41.98 8.17
N ILE A 189 -0.63 40.91 8.94
CA ILE A 189 -0.44 39.53 8.43
C ILE A 189 -1.67 38.63 8.59
N GLY A 190 -2.71 39.06 9.31
CA GLY A 190 -3.88 38.23 9.59
C GLY A 190 -4.56 37.69 8.32
N MET A 191 -4.82 38.56 7.34
CA MET A 191 -5.44 38.09 6.09
C MET A 191 -4.52 37.21 5.23
N PRO A 192 -3.24 37.55 5.01
CA PRO A 192 -2.29 36.61 4.41
C PRO A 192 -2.27 35.23 5.08
N LEU A 193 -2.28 35.17 6.41
CA LEU A 193 -2.34 33.90 7.15
C LEU A 193 -3.65 33.16 6.87
N LEU A 194 -4.80 33.83 6.88
CA LEU A 194 -6.09 33.21 6.56
C LEU A 194 -6.14 32.62 5.14
N VAL A 195 -5.51 33.29 4.16
CA VAL A 195 -5.39 32.74 2.79
C VAL A 195 -4.56 31.46 2.77
N LEU A 196 -3.44 31.43 3.48
CA LEU A 196 -2.59 30.23 3.58
C LEU A 196 -3.30 29.10 4.33
N ILE A 197 -4.02 29.42 5.41
CA ILE A 197 -4.83 28.46 6.18
C ILE A 197 -5.92 27.87 5.29
N LEU A 198 -6.67 28.72 4.56
CA LEU A 198 -7.70 28.26 3.63
C LEU A 198 -7.11 27.32 2.58
N ASN A 199 -5.96 27.67 2.00
CA ASN A 199 -5.30 26.82 1.02
C ASN A 199 -4.86 25.46 1.60
N ALA A 200 -4.31 25.46 2.82
CA ALA A 200 -3.93 24.24 3.54
C ALA A 200 -5.14 23.36 3.89
N VAL A 201 -6.23 23.97 4.36
CA VAL A 201 -7.48 23.28 4.70
C VAL A 201 -8.13 22.69 3.44
N LEU A 202 -8.20 23.44 2.34
CA LEU A 202 -8.74 22.92 1.08
C LEU A 202 -7.89 21.77 0.54
N GLY A 203 -6.56 21.87 0.63
CA GLY A 203 -5.66 20.75 0.30
C GLY A 203 -5.96 19.51 1.15
N PHE A 204 -6.15 19.67 2.46
CA PHE A 204 -6.50 18.56 3.36
C PHE A 204 -7.87 17.98 3.03
N VAL A 205 -8.89 18.82 2.79
CA VAL A 205 -10.24 18.39 2.42
C VAL A 205 -10.22 17.59 1.12
N VAL A 206 -9.43 18.01 0.11
CA VAL A 206 -9.28 17.26 -1.14
C VAL A 206 -8.64 15.89 -0.91
N VAL A 207 -7.57 15.83 -0.10
CA VAL A 207 -6.92 14.56 0.24
C VAL A 207 -7.88 13.67 1.00
N PHE A 208 -8.52 14.18 2.06
CA PHE A 208 -9.45 13.43 2.89
C PHE A 208 -10.66 12.93 2.10
N TYR A 209 -11.21 13.76 1.22
CA TYR A 209 -12.27 13.36 0.30
C TYR A 209 -11.81 12.23 -0.62
N TYR A 210 -10.59 12.30 -1.16
CA TYR A 210 -10.02 11.21 -1.95
C TYR A 210 -9.92 9.90 -1.15
N LEU A 211 -9.57 9.95 0.14
CA LEU A 211 -9.53 8.76 1.03
C LEU A 211 -10.90 8.11 1.19
N LEU A 212 -11.97 8.92 1.22
CA LEU A 212 -13.34 8.43 1.36
C LEU A 212 -13.85 7.71 0.12
N ILE A 213 -13.39 8.09 -1.08
CA ILE A 213 -13.94 7.56 -2.35
C ILE A 213 -13.02 6.58 -3.08
N SER A 214 -11.71 6.65 -2.89
CA SER A 214 -10.75 5.94 -3.73
C SER A 214 -10.22 4.68 -3.05
N PRO A 215 -10.35 3.50 -3.67
CA PRO A 215 -9.75 2.28 -3.17
C PRO A 215 -8.26 2.14 -3.50
N ALA A 216 -7.71 2.99 -4.36
CA ALA A 216 -6.32 2.92 -4.83
C ALA A 216 -5.27 3.35 -3.78
N GLY A 217 -5.69 3.60 -2.54
CA GLY A 217 -4.84 3.94 -1.42
C GLY A 217 -4.36 5.39 -1.38
N ALA A 218 -4.16 5.89 -0.17
CA ALA A 218 -3.73 7.25 0.10
C ALA A 218 -2.26 7.54 -0.23
N MET A 219 -2.02 8.62 -0.97
CA MET A 219 -0.67 9.14 -1.22
C MET A 219 -0.58 10.59 -0.77
N GLY A 220 0.35 10.90 0.14
CA GLY A 220 0.58 12.26 0.65
C GLY A 220 0.89 13.30 -0.44
N ARG A 221 1.35 12.85 -1.62
CA ARG A 221 1.60 13.72 -2.79
C ARG A 221 0.39 14.52 -3.25
N PHE A 222 -0.83 14.06 -2.99
CA PHE A 222 -2.04 14.84 -3.32
C PHE A 222 -2.14 16.16 -2.54
N PHE A 223 -1.41 16.29 -1.43
CA PHE A 223 -1.33 17.53 -0.65
C PHE A 223 -0.33 18.56 -1.22
N TYR A 224 0.48 18.19 -2.23
CA TYR A 224 1.51 19.08 -2.79
C TYR A 224 1.05 20.49 -3.18
N PRO A 225 -0.16 20.71 -3.74
CA PRO A 225 -0.65 22.06 -4.03
C PRO A 225 -0.71 22.98 -2.81
N ALA A 226 -0.89 22.42 -1.61
CA ALA A 226 -0.98 23.15 -0.36
C ALA A 226 0.33 23.13 0.46
N LEU A 227 1.34 22.39 0.01
CA LEU A 227 2.57 22.14 0.77
C LEU A 227 3.28 23.44 1.16
N SER A 228 3.44 24.40 0.25
CA SER A 228 4.07 25.69 0.54
C SER A 228 3.31 26.50 1.58
N SER A 229 1.97 26.43 1.58
CA SER A 229 1.15 27.11 2.59
C SER A 229 1.34 26.48 3.96
N LEU A 230 1.34 25.14 4.06
CA LEU A 230 1.62 24.43 5.30
C LEU A 230 3.03 24.75 5.82
N SER A 231 4.06 24.74 4.95
CA SER A 231 5.44 25.03 5.34
C SER A 231 5.60 26.46 5.88
N ILE A 232 4.99 27.46 5.22
CA ILE A 232 5.02 28.85 5.70
C ILE A 232 4.30 28.99 7.03
N LEU A 233 3.12 28.38 7.19
CA LEU A 233 2.34 28.41 8.43
C LEU A 233 3.09 27.77 9.59
N ALA A 234 3.64 26.57 9.38
CA ALA A 234 4.42 25.85 10.38
C ALA A 234 5.63 26.70 10.80
N PHE A 235 6.46 27.15 9.86
CA PHE A 235 7.65 27.94 10.18
C PHE A 235 7.31 29.28 10.85
N TYR A 236 6.29 29.98 10.36
CA TYR A 236 5.83 31.22 10.98
C TYR A 236 5.42 30.98 12.44
N GLY A 237 4.63 29.95 12.75
CA GLY A 237 4.25 29.68 14.14
C GLY A 237 5.41 29.18 15.00
N LEU A 238 6.31 28.35 14.46
CA LEU A 238 7.58 27.97 15.10
C LEU A 238 8.37 29.22 15.55
N SER A 239 8.47 30.23 14.68
CA SER A 239 9.16 31.48 14.99
C SER A 239 8.51 32.28 16.14
N ARG A 240 7.22 32.06 16.42
CA ARG A 240 6.49 32.80 17.47
C ARG A 240 6.76 32.29 18.86
N TRP A 241 7.15 31.03 19.03
CA TRP A 241 7.59 30.54 20.33
C TRP A 241 8.79 31.31 20.89
N LEU A 242 9.68 31.80 20.03
CA LEU A 242 10.82 32.64 20.42
C LEU A 242 10.39 33.96 21.06
N THR A 243 9.16 34.43 20.82
CA THR A 243 8.64 35.67 21.42
C THR A 243 8.26 35.52 22.88
N LEU A 244 8.08 34.30 23.36
CA LEU A 244 7.79 33.99 24.78
C LEU A 244 9.07 33.88 25.62
N ILE A 245 10.23 33.77 24.98
CA ILE A 245 11.52 33.66 25.68
C ILE A 245 11.96 35.06 26.13
N PRO A 246 12.18 35.30 27.45
CA PRO A 246 12.64 36.59 27.95
C PRO A 246 14.00 36.96 27.34
N GLN A 247 14.08 38.10 26.66
CA GLN A 247 15.34 38.59 26.12
C GLN A 247 16.20 39.18 27.25
N ARG A 248 17.33 38.54 27.55
CA ARG A 248 18.34 39.13 28.44
C ARG A 248 19.16 40.17 27.67
N GLN A 249 19.78 41.11 28.38
CA GLN A 249 20.53 42.23 27.80
C GLN A 249 21.71 41.82 26.88
N LYS A 250 22.17 40.55 26.97
CA LYS A 250 23.21 39.96 26.10
C LYS A 250 22.65 38.97 25.04
N SER A 251 21.34 38.75 24.99
CA SER A 251 20.72 37.84 24.03
C SER A 251 20.66 38.46 22.64
N PRO A 252 20.84 37.68 21.57
CA PRO A 252 20.62 38.16 20.21
C PRO A 252 19.20 38.73 20.06
N ASN A 253 19.05 39.80 19.27
CA ASN A 253 17.74 40.37 18.96
C ASN A 253 16.83 39.29 18.32
N LEU A 254 15.51 39.38 18.55
CA LEU A 254 14.50 38.43 18.07
C LEU A 254 14.69 38.07 16.59
N GLN A 255 14.98 39.06 15.74
CA GLN A 255 15.18 38.85 14.32
C GLN A 255 16.36 37.92 14.03
N SER A 256 17.48 38.07 14.76
CA SER A 256 18.64 37.20 14.62
C SER A 256 18.32 35.76 15.08
N SER A 257 17.53 35.61 16.15
CA SER A 257 17.07 34.30 16.62
C SER A 257 16.14 33.62 15.62
N ILE A 258 15.24 34.38 14.97
CA ILE A 258 14.36 33.87 13.90
C ILE A 258 15.20 33.47 12.67
N SER A 259 16.18 34.28 12.28
CA SER A 259 17.09 33.95 11.16
C SER A 259 17.90 32.69 11.46
N LEU A 260 18.41 32.54 12.69
CA LEU A 260 19.11 31.33 13.11
C LEU A 260 18.18 30.11 13.07
N LEU A 261 16.94 30.24 13.58
CA LEU A 261 15.94 29.18 13.49
C LEU A 261 15.66 28.81 12.04
N ALA A 262 15.52 29.79 11.13
CA ALA A 262 15.35 29.54 9.70
C ALA A 262 16.51 28.74 9.11
N ILE A 263 17.76 29.12 9.43
CA ILE A 263 18.96 28.42 8.97
C ILE A 263 18.95 26.98 9.50
N LEU A 264 18.71 26.78 10.80
CA LEU A 264 18.68 25.46 11.42
C LEU A 264 17.57 24.57 10.85
N THR A 265 16.36 25.11 10.65
CA THR A 265 15.25 24.37 10.04
C THR A 265 15.58 23.96 8.60
N ASN A 266 16.09 24.89 7.78
CA ASN A 266 16.45 24.57 6.40
C ASN A 266 17.62 23.57 6.33
N LEU A 267 18.64 23.72 7.19
CA LEU A 267 19.75 22.78 7.28
C LEU A 267 19.26 21.38 7.71
N GLY A 268 18.40 21.30 8.71
CA GLY A 268 17.79 20.04 9.15
C GLY A 268 16.99 19.36 8.03
N MET A 269 16.18 20.12 7.28
CA MET A 269 15.43 19.58 6.14
C MET A 269 16.34 19.15 4.98
N ALA A 270 17.44 19.87 4.74
CA ALA A 270 18.45 19.50 3.74
C ALA A 270 19.17 18.21 4.14
N ILE A 271 19.59 18.08 5.40
CA ILE A 271 20.21 16.87 5.94
C ILE A 271 19.24 15.69 5.83
N LEU A 272 17.97 15.87 6.25
CA LEU A 272 16.96 14.82 6.12
C LEU A 272 16.77 14.37 4.67
N THR A 273 16.81 15.31 3.72
CA THR A 273 16.74 15.00 2.29
C THR A 273 17.94 14.17 1.84
N ILE A 274 19.16 14.55 2.23
CA ILE A 274 20.39 13.79 1.90
C ILE A 274 20.33 12.40 2.52
N VAL A 275 19.96 12.27 3.79
CA VAL A 275 19.82 10.99 4.49
C VAL A 275 18.77 10.12 3.82
N ALA A 276 17.61 10.67 3.46
CA ALA A 276 16.57 9.90 2.80
C ALA A 276 17.00 9.40 1.41
N LEU A 277 17.68 10.24 0.62
CA LEU A 277 18.14 9.86 -0.72
C LEU A 277 19.31 8.87 -0.69
N TRP A 278 20.33 9.13 0.13
CA TRP A 278 21.58 8.37 0.10
C TRP A 278 21.66 7.28 1.16
N GLY A 279 20.94 7.42 2.27
CA GLY A 279 20.90 6.44 3.36
C GLY A 279 19.80 5.38 3.20
N TYR A 280 18.73 5.66 2.44
CA TYR A 280 17.60 4.74 2.29
C TYR A 280 17.28 4.46 0.83
N LEU A 281 17.05 5.49 0.02
CA LEU A 281 16.61 5.30 -1.36
C LEU A 281 17.70 4.65 -2.23
N ALA A 282 18.89 5.22 -2.29
CA ALA A 282 19.97 4.69 -3.13
C ALA A 282 20.39 3.26 -2.75
N PRO A 283 20.58 2.90 -1.46
CA PRO A 283 20.87 1.52 -1.06
C PRO A 283 19.76 0.54 -1.42
N ALA A 284 18.48 0.94 -1.36
CA ALA A 284 17.36 0.08 -1.72
C ALA A 284 17.35 -0.33 -3.21
N TYR A 285 17.98 0.46 -4.07
CA TYR A 285 18.18 0.14 -5.50
C TYR A 285 19.63 -0.30 -5.81
N GLY A 286 20.46 -0.50 -4.78
CA GLY A 286 21.82 -1.01 -4.94
C GLY A 286 21.80 -2.45 -5.45
N ARG A 287 22.83 -2.80 -6.24
CA ARG A 287 23.03 -4.18 -6.71
C ARG A 287 23.07 -5.15 -5.53
N PRO A 288 22.66 -6.42 -5.72
CA PRO A 288 22.88 -7.47 -4.75
C PRO A 288 24.37 -7.61 -4.40
N GLU A 289 24.65 -8.21 -3.25
CA GLU A 289 26.01 -8.42 -2.78
C GLU A 289 26.79 -9.28 -3.78
N ALA A 290 28.01 -8.87 -4.10
CA ALA A 290 28.89 -9.64 -4.97
C ALA A 290 29.74 -10.61 -4.15
N PHE A 291 30.15 -11.72 -4.76
CA PHE A 291 31.08 -12.68 -4.14
C PHE A 291 32.25 -12.98 -5.08
N GLU A 292 33.40 -13.33 -4.50
CA GLU A 292 34.62 -13.61 -5.26
C GLU A 292 34.61 -15.03 -5.85
N ALA A 293 35.29 -15.23 -6.98
CA ALA A 293 35.30 -16.51 -7.69
C ALA A 293 35.82 -17.69 -6.85
N GLU A 294 36.73 -17.41 -5.93
CA GLU A 294 37.38 -18.41 -5.06
C GLU A 294 36.61 -18.62 -3.74
N THR A 295 35.53 -17.88 -3.50
CA THR A 295 34.73 -18.03 -2.28
C THR A 295 34.03 -19.40 -2.30
N ALA A 296 34.23 -20.17 -1.22
CA ALA A 296 33.47 -21.41 -1.02
C ALA A 296 31.98 -21.06 -0.81
N VAL A 297 31.13 -21.58 -1.69
CA VAL A 297 29.69 -21.37 -1.63
C VAL A 297 29.00 -22.45 -0.80
N PRO A 298 27.96 -22.13 -0.02
CA PRO A 298 27.11 -23.12 0.64
C PRO A 298 26.40 -24.01 -0.39
N ASN A 299 26.19 -25.28 -0.03
CA ASN A 299 25.57 -26.32 -0.88
C ASN A 299 25.96 -26.21 -2.38
N PRO A 300 27.24 -26.45 -2.73
CA PRO A 300 27.71 -26.35 -4.10
C PRO A 300 26.85 -27.21 -5.04
N THR A 301 26.34 -26.59 -6.10
CA THR A 301 25.42 -27.22 -7.05
C THR A 301 25.99 -27.20 -8.46
N ASP A 302 26.59 -26.07 -8.87
CA ASP A 302 27.12 -25.83 -10.21
C ASP A 302 26.13 -26.24 -11.33
N ALA A 303 24.85 -25.89 -11.16
CA ALA A 303 23.80 -26.12 -12.16
C ALA A 303 23.74 -24.95 -13.14
N GLN A 304 23.81 -25.25 -14.43
CA GLN A 304 23.79 -24.25 -15.49
C GLN A 304 22.39 -24.10 -16.08
N PHE A 305 21.94 -22.86 -16.22
CA PHE A 305 20.67 -22.49 -16.81
C PHE A 305 20.94 -21.95 -18.22
N ASP A 306 20.46 -22.72 -19.21
CA ASP A 306 20.78 -22.54 -20.63
C ASP A 306 22.30 -22.39 -20.83
N SER A 307 22.78 -21.47 -21.67
CA SER A 307 24.21 -21.24 -21.87
C SER A 307 24.85 -20.17 -20.97
N PHE A 308 24.06 -19.33 -20.28
CA PHE A 308 24.54 -18.00 -19.88
C PHE A 308 24.63 -17.73 -18.37
N VAL A 309 24.04 -18.56 -17.49
CA VAL A 309 24.13 -18.36 -16.04
C VAL A 309 24.21 -19.68 -15.30
N MET A 310 24.99 -19.70 -14.22
CA MET A 310 25.23 -20.87 -13.39
C MET A 310 24.89 -20.56 -11.94
N LEU A 311 24.13 -21.45 -11.29
CA LEU A 311 23.97 -21.45 -9.85
C LEU A 311 25.15 -22.20 -9.24
N ARG A 312 26.07 -21.46 -8.62
CA ARG A 312 27.24 -22.02 -7.94
C ARG A 312 26.84 -22.79 -6.69
N GLY A 313 25.92 -22.25 -5.92
CA GLY A 313 25.43 -22.85 -4.68
C GLY A 313 24.25 -22.08 -4.11
N TYR A 314 23.77 -22.52 -2.94
CA TYR A 314 22.65 -21.89 -2.25
C TYR A 314 22.71 -22.13 -0.74
N GLU A 315 22.08 -21.26 0.02
CA GLU A 315 21.88 -21.42 1.46
C GLU A 315 20.38 -21.32 1.77
N VAL A 316 19.89 -22.24 2.60
CA VAL A 316 18.55 -22.19 3.18
C VAL A 316 18.74 -22.14 4.69
N ARG A 317 18.31 -21.03 5.32
CA ARG A 317 18.61 -20.80 6.76
C ARG A 317 17.90 -21.78 7.68
N GLU A 318 16.64 -22.07 7.39
CA GLU A 318 15.80 -22.98 8.17
C GLU A 318 15.07 -23.95 7.23
N THR A 319 15.17 -25.25 7.54
CA THR A 319 14.49 -26.31 6.79
C THR A 319 13.32 -26.93 7.55
N SER A 320 12.93 -26.35 8.69
CA SER A 320 11.74 -26.71 9.46
C SER A 320 10.97 -25.44 9.78
N LEU A 321 9.83 -25.24 9.13
CA LEU A 321 9.06 -23.99 9.17
C LEU A 321 7.70 -24.19 9.83
N LEU A 322 7.20 -23.14 10.49
CA LEU A 322 5.81 -23.06 10.94
C LEU A 322 4.97 -22.31 9.91
N ALA A 323 3.65 -22.50 9.95
CA ALA A 323 2.72 -21.69 9.17
C ALA A 323 2.89 -20.19 9.50
N GLY A 324 2.75 -19.31 8.50
CA GLY A 324 3.06 -17.88 8.64
C GLY A 324 4.56 -17.54 8.70
N GLY A 325 5.43 -18.55 8.84
CA GLY A 325 6.88 -18.37 8.97
C GLY A 325 7.57 -17.96 7.67
N PRO A 326 8.72 -17.24 7.77
CA PRO A 326 9.54 -16.90 6.61
C PRO A 326 10.51 -18.04 6.25
N LEU A 327 10.69 -18.28 4.95
CA LEU A 327 11.78 -19.09 4.39
C LEU A 327 12.77 -18.16 3.70
N ASP A 328 13.97 -18.04 4.28
CA ASP A 328 15.09 -17.27 3.75
C ASP A 328 16.01 -18.14 2.90
N ILE A 329 16.25 -17.70 1.67
CA ILE A 329 17.03 -18.40 0.65
C ILE A 329 18.05 -17.43 0.07
N ASP A 330 19.32 -17.83 0.05
CA ASP A 330 20.39 -17.09 -0.62
C ASP A 330 20.90 -17.92 -1.80
N LEU A 331 20.86 -17.36 -3.02
CA LEU A 331 21.27 -18.03 -4.26
C LEU A 331 22.55 -17.40 -4.81
N TYR A 332 23.58 -18.21 -5.06
CA TYR A 332 24.88 -17.74 -5.52
C TYR A 332 24.99 -17.92 -7.03
N TRP A 333 24.84 -16.83 -7.76
CA TRP A 333 24.82 -16.81 -9.23
C TRP A 333 26.15 -16.37 -9.81
N GLU A 334 26.56 -17.02 -10.90
CA GLU A 334 27.62 -16.57 -11.79
C GLU A 334 27.10 -16.46 -13.22
N VAL A 335 27.26 -15.29 -13.82
CA VAL A 335 26.91 -15.04 -15.21
C VAL A 335 28.08 -15.46 -16.10
N LEU A 336 27.83 -16.40 -17.00
CA LEU A 336 28.82 -16.92 -17.94
C LEU A 336 28.88 -16.05 -19.21
N GLU A 337 27.72 -15.65 -19.71
CA GLU A 337 27.56 -14.83 -20.91
C GLU A 337 26.44 -13.80 -20.72
N PRO A 338 26.44 -12.66 -21.45
CA PRO A 338 25.30 -11.75 -21.42
C PRO A 338 24.03 -12.45 -21.89
N PRO A 339 22.92 -12.40 -21.12
CA PRO A 339 21.69 -13.09 -21.48
C PRO A 339 21.07 -12.50 -22.75
N PRO A 340 20.40 -13.31 -23.59
CA PRO A 340 19.77 -12.85 -24.84
C PRO A 340 18.52 -11.98 -24.62
N GLY A 341 18.08 -11.81 -23.37
CA GLY A 341 16.88 -11.06 -23.01
C GLY A 341 16.76 -10.90 -21.50
N ASP A 342 15.57 -10.51 -21.06
CA ASP A 342 15.25 -10.38 -19.64
C ASP A 342 14.41 -11.57 -19.16
N PHE A 343 14.85 -12.15 -18.06
CA PHE A 343 14.32 -13.35 -17.42
C PHE A 343 13.81 -13.01 -16.02
N LEU A 344 12.72 -13.66 -15.66
CA LEU A 344 12.16 -13.71 -14.34
C LEU A 344 12.60 -15.00 -13.67
N MET A 345 12.86 -14.93 -12.37
CA MET A 345 13.12 -16.08 -11.54
C MET A 345 11.84 -16.46 -10.80
N PHE A 346 11.53 -17.74 -10.76
CA PHE A 346 10.54 -18.27 -9.83
C PHE A 346 11.24 -19.02 -8.70
N VAL A 347 10.66 -18.92 -7.51
CA VAL A 347 11.00 -19.70 -6.33
C VAL A 347 9.72 -20.30 -5.81
N HIS A 348 9.64 -21.63 -5.82
CA HIS A 348 8.43 -22.40 -5.60
C HIS A 348 8.63 -23.36 -4.45
N LEU A 349 7.72 -23.36 -3.48
CA LEU A 349 7.64 -24.36 -2.42
C LEU A 349 6.44 -25.26 -2.69
N ILE A 350 6.70 -26.51 -3.04
CA ILE A 350 5.68 -27.47 -3.51
C ILE A 350 5.51 -28.56 -2.46
N ASP A 351 4.28 -28.82 -2.01
CA ASP A 351 3.99 -29.92 -1.08
C ASP A 351 4.23 -31.28 -1.75
N ASN A 352 4.98 -32.16 -1.09
CA ASN A 352 5.43 -33.43 -1.66
C ASN A 352 4.31 -34.48 -1.78
N GLU A 353 3.27 -34.42 -0.94
CA GLU A 353 2.16 -35.37 -0.95
C GLU A 353 1.16 -35.05 -2.07
N THR A 354 0.86 -33.77 -2.22
CA THR A 354 -0.20 -33.25 -3.09
C THR A 354 0.32 -32.71 -4.42
N GLY A 355 1.59 -32.30 -4.48
CA GLY A 355 2.17 -31.58 -5.62
C GLY A 355 1.63 -30.16 -5.78
N VAL A 356 0.98 -29.61 -4.74
CA VAL A 356 0.35 -28.30 -4.76
C VAL A 356 1.33 -27.21 -4.31
N MET A 357 1.18 -26.01 -4.84
CA MET A 357 1.96 -24.84 -4.43
C MET A 357 1.59 -24.41 -3.01
N VAL A 358 2.55 -24.45 -2.09
CA VAL A 358 2.41 -23.95 -0.72
C VAL A 358 2.67 -22.44 -0.69
N ALA A 359 3.79 -22.03 -1.28
CA ALA A 359 4.20 -20.64 -1.39
C ALA A 359 5.01 -20.45 -2.68
N GLN A 360 4.93 -19.27 -3.26
CA GLN A 360 5.72 -18.93 -4.44
C GLN A 360 6.11 -17.47 -4.49
N ARG A 361 7.15 -17.19 -5.27
CA ARG A 361 7.54 -15.85 -5.65
C ARG A 361 8.17 -15.85 -7.02
N ASP A 362 7.62 -15.01 -7.87
CA ASP A 362 8.12 -14.72 -9.20
C ASP A 362 8.60 -13.26 -9.23
N THR A 363 9.87 -13.06 -9.57
CA THR A 363 10.49 -11.73 -9.51
C THR A 363 11.68 -11.64 -10.45
N HIS A 364 12.05 -10.41 -10.81
CA HIS A 364 13.36 -10.19 -11.42
C HIS A 364 14.47 -10.51 -10.41
N PRO A 365 15.63 -11.03 -10.86
CA PRO A 365 16.78 -11.26 -10.01
C PRO A 365 17.18 -10.02 -9.18
N GLY A 366 17.70 -10.26 -7.98
CA GLY A 366 18.00 -9.25 -6.99
C GLY A 366 16.76 -8.57 -6.41
N LEU A 367 15.60 -9.23 -6.44
CA LEU A 367 14.28 -8.64 -6.14
C LEU A 367 13.96 -7.39 -7.00
N GLY A 368 14.40 -7.40 -8.26
CA GLY A 368 14.26 -6.28 -9.19
C GLY A 368 15.39 -5.25 -9.17
N ARG A 369 16.38 -5.41 -8.30
CA ARG A 369 17.55 -4.51 -8.24
C ARG A 369 18.62 -4.84 -9.28
N PHE A 370 18.62 -6.05 -9.82
CA PHE A 370 19.61 -6.47 -10.81
C PHE A 370 18.99 -7.36 -11.90
N PRO A 371 18.11 -6.78 -12.74
CA PRO A 371 17.42 -7.52 -13.80
C PRO A 371 18.43 -8.10 -14.79
N SER A 372 18.14 -9.31 -15.27
CA SER A 372 19.07 -10.09 -16.09
C SER A 372 19.49 -9.38 -17.38
N SER A 373 18.65 -8.51 -17.95
CA SER A 373 19.03 -7.67 -19.09
C SER A 373 20.25 -6.77 -18.85
N THR A 374 20.70 -6.60 -17.60
CA THR A 374 21.87 -5.77 -17.23
C THR A 374 23.10 -6.58 -16.86
N TRP A 375 23.01 -7.92 -16.89
CA TRP A 375 24.10 -8.80 -16.55
C TRP A 375 25.22 -8.75 -17.59
N GLN A 376 26.45 -8.91 -17.10
CA GLN A 376 27.67 -9.01 -17.88
C GLN A 376 28.37 -10.32 -17.55
N ALA A 377 29.10 -10.87 -18.52
CA ALA A 377 29.91 -12.07 -18.29
C ALA A 377 30.90 -11.82 -17.13
N GLY A 378 30.96 -12.77 -16.19
CA GLY A 378 31.76 -12.70 -14.98
C GLY A 378 31.10 -12.02 -13.79
N ASP A 379 29.89 -11.46 -13.93
CA ASP A 379 29.12 -10.98 -12.78
C ASP A 379 28.85 -12.14 -11.82
N ARG A 380 29.15 -11.93 -10.53
CA ARG A 380 28.86 -12.87 -9.43
C ARG A 380 28.10 -12.15 -8.35
N PHE A 381 26.95 -12.68 -7.96
CA PHE A 381 26.08 -12.04 -6.99
C PHE A 381 25.24 -13.02 -6.17
N VAL A 382 24.88 -12.60 -4.97
CA VAL A 382 24.00 -13.33 -4.05
C VAL A 382 22.59 -12.76 -4.16
N ASP A 383 21.64 -13.58 -4.57
CA ASP A 383 20.22 -13.23 -4.62
C ASP A 383 19.50 -13.72 -3.37
N SER A 384 19.22 -12.80 -2.44
CA SER A 384 18.53 -13.08 -1.18
C SER A 384 17.03 -12.93 -1.32
N ILE A 385 16.30 -14.04 -1.11
CA ILE A 385 14.87 -14.15 -1.34
C ILE A 385 14.19 -14.65 -0.07
N ARG A 386 13.11 -13.96 0.31
CA ARG A 386 12.21 -14.40 1.37
C ARG A 386 10.88 -14.85 0.77
N LEU A 387 10.48 -16.08 1.08
CA LEU A 387 9.12 -16.59 0.90
C LEU A 387 8.39 -16.55 2.24
N TRP A 388 7.12 -16.15 2.24
CA TRP A 388 6.26 -16.24 3.41
C TRP A 388 5.26 -17.37 3.20
N LEU A 389 5.19 -18.29 4.15
CA LEU A 389 4.19 -19.35 4.12
C LEU A 389 2.83 -18.75 4.50
N PRO A 390 1.73 -19.14 3.85
CA PRO A 390 0.39 -18.78 4.31
C PRO A 390 0.17 -19.21 5.78
N ASP A 391 -0.58 -18.44 6.55
CA ASP A 391 -0.98 -18.82 7.92
C ASP A 391 -1.80 -20.11 7.91
N THR A 392 -2.51 -20.38 6.82
CA THR A 392 -3.27 -21.61 6.58
C THR A 392 -2.45 -22.76 6.01
N THR A 393 -1.11 -22.68 5.99
CA THR A 393 -0.25 -23.78 5.52
C THR A 393 -0.55 -25.07 6.29
N TYR A 394 -0.78 -26.16 5.55
CA TYR A 394 -1.08 -27.46 6.15
C TYR A 394 0.19 -28.10 6.73
N ALA A 395 0.11 -28.56 7.97
CA ALA A 395 1.18 -29.23 8.71
C ALA A 395 0.61 -30.35 9.61
N PRO A 396 1.35 -31.45 9.86
CA PRO A 396 2.70 -31.73 9.36
C PRO A 396 2.71 -32.09 7.88
N ALA A 397 3.74 -31.62 7.16
CA ALA A 397 3.97 -31.96 5.76
C ALA A 397 5.45 -31.79 5.40
N THR A 398 5.84 -32.27 4.21
CA THR A 398 7.14 -31.96 3.60
C THR A 398 6.92 -31.28 2.26
N ALA A 399 7.78 -30.33 1.93
CA ALA A 399 7.72 -29.58 0.69
C ALA A 399 9.10 -29.48 0.04
N THR A 400 9.13 -29.50 -1.28
CA THR A 400 10.34 -29.30 -2.08
C THR A 400 10.46 -27.84 -2.49
N LEU A 401 11.58 -27.21 -2.15
CA LEU A 401 11.98 -25.92 -2.68
C LEU A 401 12.58 -26.09 -4.08
N SER A 402 12.02 -25.39 -5.07
CA SER A 402 12.49 -25.41 -6.46
C SER A 402 12.66 -24.00 -7.00
N ILE A 403 13.62 -23.82 -7.91
CA ILE A 403 13.85 -22.55 -8.60
C ILE A 403 13.94 -22.73 -10.11
N GLY A 404 13.69 -21.67 -10.85
CA GLY A 404 13.86 -21.64 -12.30
C GLY A 404 13.91 -20.23 -12.84
N LEU A 405 14.33 -20.11 -14.10
CA LEU A 405 14.33 -18.86 -14.85
C LEU A 405 13.42 -19.01 -16.07
N TYR A 406 12.68 -17.95 -16.40
CA TYR A 406 11.79 -17.95 -17.55
C TYR A 406 11.70 -16.57 -18.20
N ALA A 407 11.51 -16.56 -19.52
CA ALA A 407 11.31 -15.34 -20.28
C ALA A 407 9.84 -14.88 -20.19
N ARG A 408 9.58 -13.60 -20.48
CA ARG A 408 8.23 -13.00 -20.41
C ARG A 408 7.16 -13.70 -21.26
N ASN A 409 7.56 -14.46 -22.28
CA ASN A 409 6.67 -15.31 -23.09
C ASN A 409 6.39 -16.70 -22.46
N ALA A 410 6.70 -16.88 -21.16
CA ALA A 410 6.59 -18.12 -20.40
C ALA A 410 7.53 -19.26 -20.83
N TYR A 411 8.53 -19.00 -21.69
CA TYR A 411 9.57 -19.97 -21.99
C TYR A 411 10.48 -20.16 -20.76
N ARG A 412 10.53 -21.38 -20.21
CA ARG A 412 11.40 -21.73 -19.09
C ARG A 412 12.76 -22.21 -19.60
N LEU A 413 13.83 -21.80 -18.93
CA LEU A 413 15.18 -22.19 -19.30
C LEU A 413 15.44 -23.65 -18.95
N LEU A 414 16.09 -24.37 -19.87
CA LEU A 414 16.61 -25.70 -19.60
C LEU A 414 17.77 -25.59 -18.60
N ILE A 415 17.86 -26.56 -17.70
CA ILE A 415 18.88 -26.64 -16.67
C ILE A 415 19.69 -27.91 -16.88
N THR A 416 21.01 -27.81 -16.80
CA THR A 416 21.94 -28.94 -16.81
C THR A 416 22.70 -29.01 -15.49
N ASP A 417 23.01 -30.22 -15.04
CA ASP A 417 23.90 -30.43 -13.90
C ASP A 417 25.37 -30.11 -14.24
N ALA A 418 26.25 -30.21 -13.24
CA ALA A 418 27.69 -29.97 -13.40
C ALA A 418 28.37 -30.93 -14.40
N ALA A 419 27.75 -32.07 -14.74
CA ALA A 419 28.23 -33.01 -15.75
C ALA A 419 27.69 -32.70 -17.16
N GLY A 420 26.85 -31.66 -17.31
CA GLY A 420 26.20 -31.28 -18.56
C GLY A 420 24.96 -32.11 -18.91
N SER A 421 24.45 -32.91 -17.97
CA SER A 421 23.23 -33.70 -18.19
C SER A 421 21.98 -32.84 -17.95
N PRO A 422 20.97 -32.87 -18.84
CA PRO A 422 19.74 -32.10 -18.65
C PRO A 422 18.94 -32.64 -17.47
N ILE A 423 18.52 -31.75 -16.57
CA ILE A 423 17.73 -32.08 -15.36
C ILE A 423 16.29 -31.53 -15.39
N GLY A 424 15.95 -30.67 -16.35
CA GLY A 424 14.61 -30.11 -16.54
C GLY A 424 14.63 -28.59 -16.60
N ASP A 425 13.51 -27.95 -16.26
CA ASP A 425 13.34 -26.49 -16.25
C ASP A 425 13.07 -25.90 -14.86
N ALA A 426 13.14 -26.76 -13.83
CA ALA A 426 13.00 -26.44 -12.43
C ALA A 426 14.04 -27.23 -11.62
N LEU A 427 14.98 -26.52 -10.99
CA LEU A 427 16.02 -27.09 -10.15
C LEU A 427 15.49 -27.25 -8.73
N LYS A 428 15.48 -28.48 -8.22
CA LYS A 428 15.14 -28.78 -6.82
C LYS A 428 16.36 -28.50 -5.94
N LEU A 429 16.18 -27.68 -4.91
CA LEU A 429 17.27 -27.25 -4.01
C LEU A 429 17.27 -28.04 -2.70
N SER A 430 16.16 -28.01 -1.95
CA SER A 430 16.10 -28.63 -0.62
C SER A 430 14.69 -29.12 -0.32
N GLU A 431 14.59 -30.13 0.54
CA GLU A 431 13.36 -30.43 1.24
C GLU A 431 13.22 -29.53 2.47
N VAL A 432 12.00 -29.15 2.77
CA VAL A 432 11.60 -28.32 3.91
C VAL A 432 10.48 -29.05 4.64
N ALA A 433 10.64 -29.26 5.94
CA ALA A 433 9.61 -29.76 6.82
C ALA A 433 8.66 -28.61 7.20
N LEU A 434 7.37 -28.84 7.04
CA LEU A 434 6.30 -27.97 7.53
C LEU A 434 5.87 -28.54 8.88
N ALA A 435 6.39 -27.93 9.95
CA ALA A 435 6.18 -28.38 11.32
C ALA A 435 4.80 -27.94 11.83
N PRO A 436 4.11 -28.77 12.63
CA PRO A 436 2.87 -28.37 13.28
C PRO A 436 3.11 -27.16 14.19
N THR A 437 2.27 -26.13 14.08
CA THR A 437 2.29 -25.02 15.02
C THR A 437 1.83 -25.50 16.41
N PRO A 438 2.63 -25.33 17.47
CA PRO A 438 2.19 -25.66 18.82
C PRO A 438 1.03 -24.75 19.22
N SER A 439 -0.11 -25.33 19.53
CA SER A 439 -1.29 -24.63 20.05
C SER A 439 -1.03 -24.14 21.48
N THR A 440 -1.23 -22.84 21.72
CA THR A 440 -1.14 -22.25 23.08
C THR A 440 -2.47 -21.72 23.60
N GLU A 441 -3.54 -21.73 22.81
CA GLU A 441 -4.87 -21.31 23.26
C GLU A 441 -5.64 -22.48 23.91
N PHE A 442 -6.14 -22.24 25.13
CA PHE A 442 -6.96 -23.18 25.92
C PHE A 442 -6.31 -24.53 26.29
N GLY A 443 -5.00 -24.71 26.06
CA GLY A 443 -4.29 -25.95 26.39
C GLY A 443 -4.74 -27.17 25.57
N LEU A 444 -5.46 -26.94 24.47
CA LEU A 444 -5.96 -27.96 23.56
C LEU A 444 -5.16 -27.93 22.26
N GLN A 445 -4.84 -29.11 21.73
CA GLN A 445 -4.10 -29.24 20.49
C GLN A 445 -5.04 -29.46 19.31
N TYR A 446 -5.07 -28.49 18.41
CA TYR A 446 -5.84 -28.54 17.17
C TYR A 446 -4.89 -28.71 15.98
N PRO A 447 -5.23 -29.57 15.00
CA PRO A 447 -4.53 -29.58 13.71
C PRO A 447 -4.69 -28.23 13.01
N ASN A 448 -3.60 -27.77 12.38
CA ASN A 448 -3.53 -26.50 11.63
C ASN A 448 -4.22 -25.34 12.36
N PRO A 449 -3.74 -24.95 13.56
CA PRO A 449 -4.42 -23.97 14.38
C PRO A 449 -4.52 -22.63 13.65
N GLN A 450 -5.66 -21.97 13.82
CA GLN A 450 -6.00 -20.68 13.24
C GLN A 450 -6.66 -19.80 14.31
N SER A 451 -6.69 -18.49 14.10
CA SER A 451 -7.44 -17.58 14.97
C SER A 451 -8.14 -16.53 14.12
N HIS A 452 -9.35 -16.87 13.66
CA HIS A 452 -10.17 -15.97 12.84
C HIS A 452 -11.55 -15.74 13.47
N ASN A 453 -11.89 -14.47 13.72
CA ASN A 453 -13.18 -14.09 14.32
C ASN A 453 -14.23 -13.84 13.23
N PHE A 454 -15.29 -14.63 13.20
CA PHE A 454 -16.45 -14.40 12.33
C PHE A 454 -17.50 -13.56 13.06
N ALA A 455 -17.58 -12.27 12.70
CA ALA A 455 -18.59 -11.31 13.14
C ALA A 455 -18.83 -11.21 14.66
N GLY A 456 -17.83 -11.57 15.48
CA GLY A 456 -17.96 -11.64 16.94
C GLY A 456 -18.84 -12.80 17.43
N ILE A 457 -19.18 -13.74 16.55
CA ILE A 457 -20.10 -14.86 16.79
C ILE A 457 -19.33 -16.13 17.12
N ALA A 458 -18.30 -16.43 16.33
CA ALA A 458 -17.52 -17.65 16.43
C ALA A 458 -16.06 -17.39 16.08
N GLN A 459 -15.15 -17.97 16.87
CA GLN A 459 -13.73 -18.03 16.55
C GLN A 459 -13.46 -19.35 15.82
N PHE A 460 -12.84 -19.29 14.65
CA PHE A 460 -12.32 -20.47 13.97
C PHE A 460 -10.92 -20.79 14.51
N LEU A 461 -10.76 -22.00 15.05
CA LEU A 461 -9.58 -22.42 15.82
C LEU A 461 -8.63 -23.36 15.06
N GLY A 462 -9.09 -24.04 14.01
CA GLY A 462 -8.25 -24.96 13.25
C GLY A 462 -9.02 -25.92 12.36
N TYR A 463 -8.29 -26.69 11.57
CA TYR A 463 -8.87 -27.62 10.61
C TYR A 463 -7.97 -28.79 10.25
N GLU A 464 -8.60 -29.85 9.72
CA GLU A 464 -7.93 -31.04 9.25
C GLU A 464 -8.67 -31.61 8.04
N TYR A 465 -7.94 -32.16 7.09
CA TYR A 465 -8.52 -32.90 5.97
C TYR A 465 -8.31 -34.40 6.17
N GLY A 466 -9.34 -35.19 5.89
CA GLY A 466 -9.20 -36.65 5.89
C GLY A 466 -8.24 -37.15 4.81
N GLN A 467 -8.13 -36.40 3.71
CA GLN A 467 -7.16 -36.59 2.64
C GLN A 467 -6.94 -35.29 1.87
N ARG A 468 -5.73 -35.11 1.30
CA ARG A 468 -5.36 -33.88 0.59
C ARG A 468 -5.20 -34.07 -0.92
N ALA A 469 -5.16 -35.31 -1.38
CA ALA A 469 -5.19 -35.67 -2.78
C ALA A 469 -6.33 -36.65 -3.04
N LEU A 470 -7.21 -36.32 -3.98
CA LEU A 470 -8.44 -37.05 -4.28
C LEU A 470 -8.53 -37.37 -5.77
N TYR A 471 -9.38 -38.33 -6.13
CA TYR A 471 -9.86 -38.52 -7.49
C TYR A 471 -11.27 -37.92 -7.67
N PRO A 472 -11.68 -37.57 -8.91
CA PRO A 472 -13.07 -37.17 -9.16
C PRO A 472 -14.05 -38.28 -8.71
N GLY A 473 -15.17 -37.88 -8.12
CA GLY A 473 -16.17 -38.78 -7.54
C GLY A 473 -15.94 -39.20 -6.08
N GLU A 474 -14.76 -38.94 -5.51
CA GLU A 474 -14.50 -39.16 -4.09
C GLU A 474 -15.18 -38.10 -3.19
N ALA A 475 -15.13 -38.29 -1.88
CA ALA A 475 -15.60 -37.31 -0.91
C ALA A 475 -14.45 -36.78 -0.05
N LEU A 476 -14.33 -35.46 0.04
CA LEU A 476 -13.41 -34.80 0.96
C LEU A 476 -14.07 -34.67 2.33
N GLN A 477 -13.44 -35.26 3.35
CA GLN A 477 -13.77 -35.01 4.74
C GLN A 477 -13.01 -33.78 5.25
N ILE A 478 -13.74 -32.80 5.77
CA ILE A 478 -13.19 -31.59 6.36
C ILE A 478 -13.62 -31.52 7.82
N ASN A 479 -12.65 -31.55 8.73
CA ASN A 479 -12.87 -31.35 10.15
C ASN A 479 -12.49 -29.91 10.49
N THR A 480 -13.33 -29.21 11.24
CA THR A 480 -13.08 -27.83 11.69
C THR A 480 -13.35 -27.70 13.17
N THR A 481 -12.62 -26.84 13.85
CA THR A 481 -12.83 -26.55 15.27
C THR A 481 -13.17 -25.08 15.46
N TRP A 482 -14.17 -24.83 16.28
CA TRP A 482 -14.75 -23.52 16.52
C TRP A 482 -14.88 -23.26 18.02
N GLN A 483 -14.78 -22.01 18.44
CA GLN A 483 -15.23 -21.55 19.74
C GLN A 483 -16.41 -20.59 19.56
N ALA A 484 -17.50 -20.85 20.28
CA ALA A 484 -18.62 -19.93 20.33
C ALA A 484 -18.24 -18.68 21.14
N LEU A 485 -18.47 -17.50 20.57
CA LEU A 485 -18.19 -16.22 21.26
C LEU A 485 -19.46 -15.62 21.90
N GLN A 486 -20.62 -16.18 21.59
CA GLN A 486 -21.93 -15.76 22.09
C GLN A 486 -22.80 -16.97 22.43
N ASP A 487 -23.77 -16.77 23.32
CA ASP A 487 -24.83 -17.75 23.59
C ASP A 487 -25.88 -17.72 22.47
N ALA A 488 -26.22 -18.90 21.94
CA ALA A 488 -27.25 -19.10 20.92
C ALA A 488 -27.23 -18.05 19.78
N PRO A 489 -26.10 -17.86 19.07
CA PRO A 489 -25.91 -16.75 18.13
C PRO A 489 -26.91 -16.65 16.97
N GLY A 490 -27.64 -17.73 16.66
CA GLY A 490 -28.59 -17.81 15.53
C GLY A 490 -28.40 -19.08 14.70
N ASP A 491 -29.10 -19.22 13.58
CA ASP A 491 -29.00 -20.37 12.66
C ASP A 491 -27.93 -20.12 11.59
N TYR A 492 -26.71 -20.60 11.84
CA TYR A 492 -25.58 -20.53 10.93
C TYR A 492 -25.24 -21.91 10.37
N LYS A 493 -24.74 -21.89 9.14
CA LYS A 493 -24.20 -23.04 8.43
C LYS A 493 -22.74 -22.81 8.15
N ILE A 494 -21.93 -23.83 8.30
CA ILE A 494 -20.56 -23.83 7.80
C ILE A 494 -20.64 -24.18 6.31
N GLN A 495 -20.09 -23.29 5.50
CA GLN A 495 -20.02 -23.46 4.05
C GLN A 495 -18.58 -23.63 3.62
N PHE A 496 -18.33 -24.67 2.83
CA PHE A 496 -17.10 -24.86 2.08
C PHE A 496 -17.37 -24.66 0.59
N ILE A 497 -16.47 -23.97 -0.08
CA ILE A 497 -16.49 -23.75 -1.54
C ILE A 497 -15.15 -24.20 -2.09
N LEU A 498 -15.18 -25.11 -3.07
CA LEU A 498 -13.99 -25.50 -3.82
C LEU A 498 -13.85 -24.58 -5.02
N ARG A 499 -12.67 -23.99 -5.18
CA ARG A 499 -12.33 -23.10 -6.30
C ARG A 499 -11.17 -23.63 -7.11
N ASP A 500 -11.23 -23.42 -8.42
CA ASP A 500 -10.10 -23.66 -9.31
C ASP A 500 -9.04 -22.56 -9.17
N GLU A 501 -7.95 -22.68 -9.94
CA GLU A 501 -6.85 -21.71 -9.97
C GLU A 501 -7.26 -20.32 -10.49
N MET A 502 -8.38 -20.22 -11.22
CA MET A 502 -8.95 -18.94 -11.67
C MET A 502 -9.91 -18.32 -10.64
N GLY A 503 -10.11 -18.99 -9.50
CA GLY A 503 -11.04 -18.57 -8.44
C GLY A 503 -12.50 -18.87 -8.74
N VAL A 504 -12.80 -19.63 -9.80
CA VAL A 504 -14.17 -20.03 -10.14
C VAL A 504 -14.63 -21.10 -9.17
N GLN A 505 -15.82 -20.90 -8.59
CA GLN A 505 -16.44 -21.92 -7.74
C GLN A 505 -16.84 -23.12 -8.60
N VAL A 506 -16.39 -24.31 -8.20
CA VAL A 506 -16.71 -25.55 -8.89
C VAL A 506 -17.74 -26.38 -8.12
N VAL A 507 -17.55 -26.51 -6.81
CA VAL A 507 -18.54 -27.17 -5.93
C VAL A 507 -18.64 -26.42 -4.61
N SER A 508 -19.82 -26.48 -3.98
CA SER A 508 -20.00 -25.97 -2.63
C SER A 508 -20.82 -26.92 -1.78
N LYS A 509 -20.40 -27.07 -0.53
CA LYS A 509 -21.10 -27.79 0.53
C LYS A 509 -21.53 -26.79 1.59
N LYS A 510 -22.80 -26.86 2.00
CA LYS A 510 -23.34 -26.12 3.15
C LYS A 510 -23.94 -27.12 4.14
N GLY A 511 -23.54 -27.04 5.40
CA GLY A 511 -24.03 -27.91 6.46
C GLY A 511 -24.22 -27.14 7.76
N ARG A 512 -25.18 -27.57 8.59
CA ARG A 512 -25.21 -27.14 10.00
C ARG A 512 -24.14 -27.90 10.77
N PRO A 513 -23.50 -27.29 11.78
CA PRO A 513 -22.46 -27.96 12.56
C PRO A 513 -22.93 -29.30 13.13
N GLN A 514 -22.01 -30.26 13.21
CA GLN A 514 -22.23 -31.64 13.66
C GLN A 514 -23.41 -32.30 12.94
N ASN A 515 -23.59 -32.05 11.64
CA ASN A 515 -24.73 -32.53 10.84
C ASN A 515 -26.10 -32.28 11.50
N ASN A 516 -26.26 -31.13 12.16
CA ASN A 516 -27.46 -30.70 12.91
C ASN A 516 -27.65 -31.38 14.29
N GLU A 517 -26.68 -32.14 14.79
CA GLU A 517 -26.71 -32.66 16.17
C GLU A 517 -26.37 -31.59 17.21
N MET A 518 -25.64 -30.54 16.83
CA MET A 518 -25.35 -29.39 17.68
C MET A 518 -25.38 -28.09 16.87
N PRO A 519 -26.58 -27.59 16.51
CA PRO A 519 -26.73 -26.37 15.72
C PRO A 519 -26.19 -25.15 16.48
N THR A 520 -25.82 -24.10 15.74
CA THR A 520 -25.31 -22.86 16.34
C THR A 520 -26.31 -22.17 17.27
N THR A 521 -27.60 -22.45 17.14
CA THR A 521 -28.65 -21.98 18.08
C THR A 521 -28.53 -22.55 19.48
N GLU A 522 -27.74 -23.62 19.67
CA GLU A 522 -27.53 -24.30 20.95
C GLU A 522 -26.10 -24.09 21.48
N TRP A 523 -25.29 -23.30 20.79
CA TRP A 523 -23.94 -22.99 21.25
C TRP A 523 -23.96 -22.15 22.52
N VAL A 524 -23.05 -22.45 23.44
CA VAL A 524 -22.84 -21.70 24.68
C VAL A 524 -21.55 -20.90 24.56
N GLN A 525 -21.53 -19.65 25.02
CA GLN A 525 -20.35 -18.80 24.99
C GLN A 525 -19.14 -19.52 25.64
N GLY A 526 -18.01 -19.51 24.92
CA GLY A 526 -16.78 -20.18 25.30
C GLY A 526 -16.71 -21.68 24.96
N GLN A 527 -17.83 -22.29 24.55
CA GLN A 527 -17.88 -23.70 24.15
C GLN A 527 -17.06 -23.95 22.89
N ILE A 528 -16.33 -25.07 22.89
CA ILE A 528 -15.54 -25.51 21.75
C ILE A 528 -16.28 -26.62 21.03
N VAL A 529 -16.42 -26.47 19.72
CA VAL A 529 -17.22 -27.30 18.84
C VAL A 529 -16.35 -27.77 17.68
N THR A 530 -16.14 -29.08 17.57
CA THR A 530 -15.61 -29.69 16.35
C THR A 530 -16.78 -29.96 15.40
N ASP A 531 -16.60 -29.76 14.10
CA ASP A 531 -17.55 -30.10 13.05
C ASP A 531 -16.86 -30.96 12.00
N SER A 532 -17.54 -31.96 11.45
CA SER A 532 -17.03 -32.84 10.39
C SER A 532 -18.02 -32.89 9.24
N GLN A 533 -17.60 -32.41 8.07
CA GLN A 533 -18.42 -32.39 6.86
C GLN A 533 -17.79 -33.18 5.74
N LEU A 534 -18.64 -33.88 4.99
CA LEU A 534 -18.28 -34.57 3.74
C LEU A 534 -18.73 -33.74 2.54
N MET A 535 -17.77 -33.34 1.72
CA MET A 535 -17.98 -32.67 0.43
C MET A 535 -17.74 -33.68 -0.70
N ALA A 536 -18.77 -33.99 -1.48
CA ALA A 536 -18.63 -34.81 -2.68
C ALA A 536 -17.90 -34.03 -3.78
N ILE A 537 -16.87 -34.64 -4.35
CA ILE A 537 -16.12 -34.11 -5.49
C ILE A 537 -16.83 -34.56 -6.78
N PRO A 538 -17.17 -33.65 -7.71
CA PRO A 538 -17.81 -34.03 -8.96
C PRO A 538 -16.99 -35.05 -9.77
N ASP A 539 -17.67 -35.98 -10.45
CA ASP A 539 -17.04 -37.01 -11.29
C ASP A 539 -16.34 -36.42 -12.53
N ASP A 540 -16.79 -35.25 -12.98
CA ASP A 540 -16.29 -34.53 -14.15
C ASP A 540 -15.24 -33.46 -13.80
N LEU A 541 -14.77 -33.41 -12.55
CA LEU A 541 -13.82 -32.41 -12.11
C LEU A 541 -12.45 -32.62 -12.75
N GLU A 542 -11.92 -31.58 -13.39
CA GLU A 542 -10.62 -31.65 -14.04
C GLU A 542 -9.47 -31.86 -13.02
N PRO A 543 -8.43 -32.61 -13.37
CA PRO A 543 -7.25 -32.76 -12.51
C PRO A 543 -6.53 -31.43 -12.31
N GLY A 544 -6.18 -31.09 -11.07
CA GLY A 544 -5.60 -29.80 -10.77
C GLY A 544 -5.46 -29.50 -9.28
N SER A 545 -4.96 -28.31 -8.97
CA SER A 545 -4.97 -27.77 -7.61
C SER A 545 -6.27 -26.99 -7.38
N TYR A 546 -6.88 -27.18 -6.21
CA TYR A 546 -8.12 -26.51 -5.85
C TYR A 546 -8.02 -25.90 -4.46
N GLN A 547 -8.43 -24.64 -4.34
CA GLN A 547 -8.43 -23.91 -3.08
C GLN A 547 -9.76 -24.11 -2.35
N ILE A 548 -9.70 -24.27 -1.03
CA ILE A 548 -10.89 -24.42 -0.18
C ILE A 548 -11.19 -23.09 0.50
N GLU A 549 -12.37 -22.56 0.25
CA GLU A 549 -12.88 -21.38 0.90
C GLU A 549 -13.90 -21.77 1.98
N LEU A 550 -13.71 -21.24 3.18
CA LEU A 550 -14.57 -21.40 4.34
C LEU A 550 -15.38 -20.12 4.60
N ARG A 551 -16.69 -20.27 4.83
CA ARG A 551 -17.59 -19.20 5.30
C ARG A 551 -18.45 -19.67 6.47
N LEU A 552 -18.73 -18.75 7.39
CA LEU A 552 -19.86 -18.85 8.29
C LEU A 552 -21.08 -18.20 7.61
N PHE A 553 -22.04 -19.01 7.19
CA PHE A 553 -23.19 -18.59 6.40
C PHE A 553 -24.43 -18.42 7.28
N ASN A 554 -24.97 -17.21 7.34
CA ASN A 554 -26.19 -16.90 8.05
C ASN A 554 -27.41 -17.40 7.26
N ASN A 555 -28.18 -18.32 7.85
CA ASN A 555 -29.30 -18.94 7.16
C ASN A 555 -30.50 -17.99 7.01
N ASP A 556 -30.62 -16.94 7.82
CA ASP A 556 -31.72 -15.99 7.75
C ASP A 556 -31.45 -14.90 6.71
N THR A 557 -30.27 -14.28 6.75
CA THR A 557 -29.89 -13.20 5.81
C THR A 557 -29.41 -13.72 4.45
N LYS A 558 -29.08 -15.03 4.36
CA LYS A 558 -28.49 -15.68 3.19
C LYS A 558 -27.13 -15.11 2.77
N GLN A 559 -26.38 -14.56 3.71
CA GLN A 559 -25.05 -13.98 3.48
C GLN A 559 -23.96 -14.68 4.30
N GLY A 560 -22.70 -14.52 3.87
CA GLY A 560 -21.54 -14.95 4.65
C GLY A 560 -21.15 -13.84 5.64
N GLU A 561 -20.91 -14.21 6.88
CA GLU A 561 -20.50 -13.28 7.93
C GLU A 561 -19.06 -12.80 7.70
N PRO A 562 -18.76 -11.52 8.03
CA PRO A 562 -17.43 -10.98 7.88
C PRO A 562 -16.43 -11.60 8.87
N LEU A 563 -15.20 -11.76 8.40
CA LEU A 563 -14.02 -11.89 9.25
C LEU A 563 -13.68 -10.53 9.83
N LEU A 564 -13.51 -10.47 11.14
CA LEU A 564 -13.12 -9.27 11.88
C LEU A 564 -11.64 -9.33 12.24
N ASP A 565 -10.96 -8.20 12.10
CA ASP A 565 -9.63 -8.00 12.68
C ASP A 565 -9.71 -7.76 14.20
N GLU A 566 -8.56 -7.74 14.89
CA GLU A 566 -8.46 -7.41 16.32
C GLU A 566 -9.12 -6.06 16.67
N ASP A 567 -9.02 -5.07 15.76
CA ASP A 567 -9.62 -3.74 15.89
C ASP A 567 -11.12 -3.70 15.50
N GLY A 568 -11.71 -4.86 15.15
CA GLY A 568 -13.14 -5.02 14.86
C GLY A 568 -13.58 -4.58 13.46
N HIS A 569 -12.66 -4.28 12.55
CA HIS A 569 -12.99 -3.96 11.17
C HIS A 569 -13.09 -5.22 10.29
N ASN A 570 -13.90 -5.16 9.23
CA ASN A 570 -14.09 -6.28 8.31
C ASN A 570 -12.83 -6.50 7.45
N LEU A 571 -12.22 -7.68 7.55
CA LEU A 571 -11.11 -8.11 6.71
C LEU A 571 -11.59 -8.68 5.38
N ASN A 572 -12.54 -9.62 5.45
CA ASN A 572 -13.12 -10.33 4.31
C ASN A 572 -14.45 -10.99 4.74
N ASN A 573 -15.10 -11.79 3.90
CA ASN A 573 -16.28 -12.59 4.27
C ASN A 573 -16.05 -14.10 4.12
N HIS A 574 -14.79 -14.50 3.97
CA HIS A 574 -14.37 -15.87 3.81
C HIS A 574 -12.90 -16.04 4.19
N LEU A 575 -12.54 -17.26 4.57
CA LEU A 575 -11.16 -17.69 4.84
C LEU A 575 -10.72 -18.69 3.78
N LEU A 576 -9.49 -18.55 3.27
CA LEU A 576 -8.90 -19.50 2.33
C LEU A 576 -8.00 -20.49 3.08
N LEU A 577 -8.39 -21.75 3.11
CA LEU A 577 -7.64 -22.84 3.73
C LEU A 577 -6.61 -23.42 2.74
N ALA A 578 -5.74 -24.33 3.21
CA ALA A 578 -4.80 -25.02 2.35
C ALA A 578 -5.51 -25.72 1.19
N SER A 579 -4.90 -25.62 0.01
CA SER A 579 -5.39 -26.25 -1.21
C SER A 579 -5.25 -27.78 -1.17
N ILE A 580 -6.07 -28.45 -1.98
CA ILE A 580 -6.04 -29.89 -2.20
C ILE A 580 -5.72 -30.20 -3.68
N ARG A 581 -5.32 -31.44 -3.95
CA ARG A 581 -5.07 -31.94 -5.31
C ARG A 581 -6.21 -32.84 -5.78
N ILE A 582 -6.69 -32.61 -6.99
CA ILE A 582 -7.47 -33.60 -7.75
C ILE A 582 -6.52 -34.27 -8.75
N ARG A 583 -6.40 -35.59 -8.66
CA ARG A 583 -5.54 -36.40 -9.52
C ARG A 583 -6.25 -36.76 -10.82
N PRO A 584 -5.51 -36.98 -11.92
CA PRO A 584 -6.09 -37.60 -13.10
C PRO A 584 -6.67 -38.96 -12.75
N PHE A 585 -7.79 -39.33 -13.39
CA PHE A 585 -8.32 -40.69 -13.27
C PHE A 585 -7.20 -41.70 -13.57
N PRO A 586 -7.03 -42.73 -12.73
CA PRO A 586 -5.97 -43.71 -12.88
C PRO A 586 -6.11 -44.56 -14.16
#